data_AF-C9Y6S1-F1
#
_entry.id   AF-C9Y6S1-F1
#
_cell.length_a   1.000
_cell.length_b   1.000
_cell.length_c   1.000
_cell.angle_alpha   90.00
_cell.angle_beta   90.00
_cell.angle_gamma   90.00
#
_symmetry.space_group_name_H-M   'P 1'
#
loop_
_entity.id
_entity.type
_entity.pdbx_description
1 polymer ?
#
loop_
_entity_poly.entity_id
_entity_poly.type
_entity_poly.pdbx_seq_one_letter_code
_entity_poly.pdbx_strand_id
1 'polypeptide(L)'
;MTLQIATIANFTEIPQSRASAYVPLNKLVLAKEQVRSTPISEQNLTEIAEILLAQGQLNALQVSRNCETGLYSVKDDGLRLRGLQKLVSDGKIMPDFPIECIEVDDENATVFGFTKNTC
;
A
#
# COMPACT_ATOMS: atom_id res chain seq x y z
N MET A 1 -22.77 -46.75 -13.84
CA MET A 1 -21.40 -46.21 -13.90
C MET A 1 -21.49 -44.91 -14.69
N THR A 2 -21.63 -43.78 -14.00
CA THR A 2 -21.69 -42.45 -14.64
C THR A 2 -21.04 -41.49 -13.67
N LEU A 3 -19.80 -41.09 -13.97
CA LEU A 3 -19.08 -40.07 -13.21
C LEU A 3 -19.43 -38.71 -13.82
N GLN A 4 -20.09 -37.87 -13.02
CA GLN A 4 -20.40 -36.50 -13.38
C GLN A 4 -19.21 -35.63 -12.96
N ILE A 5 -18.31 -35.38 -13.91
CA ILE A 5 -17.23 -34.40 -13.77
C ILE A 5 -17.85 -33.00 -13.85
N ALA A 6 -17.98 -32.34 -12.70
CA ALA A 6 -18.31 -30.92 -12.63
C ALA A 6 -17.04 -30.09 -12.84
N THR A 7 -16.82 -29.70 -14.10
CA THR A 7 -16.00 -28.56 -14.53
C THR A 7 -16.71 -27.26 -14.07
N ILE A 8 -16.14 -26.06 -13.82
CA ILE A 8 -14.87 -25.37 -14.11
C ILE A 8 -14.72 -24.29 -13.01
N ALA A 9 -13.48 -23.97 -12.65
CA ALA A 9 -12.95 -22.75 -12.03
C ALA A 9 -13.93 -21.79 -11.32
N ASN A 10 -13.81 -21.72 -9.99
CA ASN A 10 -14.00 -20.46 -9.28
C ASN A 10 -12.99 -19.46 -9.84
N PHE A 11 -13.42 -18.63 -10.80
CA PHE A 11 -12.76 -17.36 -11.04
C PHE A 11 -12.90 -16.58 -9.74
N THR A 12 -11.81 -16.51 -8.99
CA THR A 12 -11.63 -15.60 -7.87
C THR A 12 -12.13 -14.25 -8.33
N GLU A 13 -13.24 -13.81 -7.75
CA GLU A 13 -13.79 -12.48 -7.96
C GLU A 13 -12.62 -11.51 -7.77
N ILE A 14 -12.24 -10.79 -8.83
CA ILE A 14 -11.35 -9.64 -8.70
C ILE A 14 -12.20 -8.65 -7.91
N PRO A 15 -11.91 -8.37 -6.62
CA PRO A 15 -12.75 -7.48 -5.86
C PRO A 15 -12.71 -6.12 -6.54
N GLN A 16 -13.89 -5.69 -6.97
CA GLN A 16 -14.15 -4.47 -7.70
C GLN A 16 -13.56 -3.27 -6.96
N SER A 17 -12.83 -2.44 -7.71
CA SER A 17 -12.47 -1.04 -7.45
C SER A 17 -12.80 -0.55 -6.03
N ARG A 18 -11.86 -0.76 -5.11
CA ARG A 18 -11.80 0.06 -3.89
C ARG A 18 -11.45 1.48 -4.33
N ALA A 19 -12.19 2.48 -3.84
CA ALA A 19 -11.87 3.87 -4.12
C ALA A 19 -10.46 4.15 -3.58
N SER A 20 -9.50 4.31 -4.48
CA SER A 20 -8.17 4.75 -4.11
C SER A 20 -8.21 6.25 -3.80
N ALA A 21 -7.48 6.64 -2.77
CA ALA A 21 -7.32 8.03 -2.37
C ALA A 21 -5.87 8.45 -2.57
N TYR A 22 -5.67 9.70 -3.00
CA TYR A 22 -4.33 10.26 -3.07
C TYR A 22 -3.97 10.91 -1.73
N VAL A 23 -3.01 10.31 -1.04
CA VAL A 23 -2.49 10.78 0.24
C VAL A 23 -1.13 11.43 0.01
N PRO A 24 -0.89 12.65 0.52
CA PRO A 24 0.45 13.26 0.49
C PRO A 24 1.48 12.38 1.19
N LEU A 25 2.64 12.17 0.56
CA LEU A 25 3.69 11.30 1.11
C LEU A 25 4.15 11.71 2.51
N ASN A 26 4.17 13.00 2.83
CA ASN A 26 4.49 13.51 4.17
C ASN A 26 3.49 13.13 5.28
N LYS A 27 2.30 12.61 4.91
CA LYS A 27 1.32 12.05 5.86
C LYS A 27 1.43 10.53 6.02
N LEU A 28 2.25 9.88 5.22
CA LEU A 28 2.46 8.43 5.27
C LEU A 28 3.59 8.10 6.26
N VAL A 29 3.28 7.25 7.23
CA VAL A 29 4.23 6.74 8.22
C VAL A 29 4.28 5.23 8.16
N LEU A 30 5.43 4.65 8.49
CA LEU A 30 5.53 3.19 8.65
C LEU A 30 4.78 2.77 9.91
N ALA A 31 3.91 1.76 9.80
CA ALA A 31 3.40 1.09 10.99
C ALA A 31 4.57 0.53 11.82
N LYS A 32 4.43 0.56 13.14
CA LYS A 32 5.48 0.12 14.08
C LYS A 32 5.88 -1.34 13.84
N GLU A 33 4.96 -2.18 13.35
CA GLU A 33 5.23 -3.57 13.01
C GLU A 33 6.05 -3.77 11.72
N GLN A 34 6.12 -2.76 10.83
CA GLN A 34 6.83 -2.84 9.55
C GLN A 34 8.33 -2.47 9.67
N VAL A 35 8.83 -2.23 10.89
CA VAL A 35 10.26 -2.04 11.14
C VAL A 35 10.95 -3.40 11.06
N ARG A 36 11.44 -3.75 9.87
CA ARG A 36 12.30 -4.94 9.71
C ARG A 36 13.49 -4.85 10.67
N SER A 37 13.73 -5.93 11.42
CA SER A 37 14.91 -6.06 12.30
C SER A 37 16.23 -6.10 11.53
N THR A 38 16.19 -6.45 10.25
CA THR A 38 17.37 -6.48 9.36
C THR A 38 17.44 -5.20 8.54
N PRO A 39 18.59 -4.50 8.51
CA PRO A 39 18.79 -3.34 7.66
C PRO A 39 18.64 -3.75 6.18
N ILE A 40 17.87 -2.95 5.44
CA ILE A 40 17.77 -3.06 3.99
C ILE A 40 19.02 -2.44 3.39
N SER A 41 19.72 -3.16 2.51
CA SER A 41 20.88 -2.61 1.81
C SER A 41 20.47 -1.39 0.98
N GLU A 42 21.30 -0.34 0.98
CA GLU A 42 21.03 0.88 0.21
C GLU A 42 20.82 0.59 -1.28
N GLN A 43 21.56 -0.37 -1.84
CA GLN A 43 21.39 -0.81 -3.24
C GLN A 43 19.97 -1.29 -3.53
N ASN A 44 19.39 -2.13 -2.67
CA ASN A 44 18.01 -2.61 -2.82
C ASN A 44 17.01 -1.45 -2.74
N LEU A 45 17.28 -0.46 -1.89
CA LEU A 45 16.40 0.70 -1.75
C LEU A 45 16.45 1.60 -2.99
N THR A 46 17.64 1.78 -3.56
CA THR A 46 17.84 2.52 -4.82
C THR A 46 17.16 1.83 -5.99
N GLU A 47 17.30 0.50 -6.14
CA GLU A 47 16.61 -0.24 -7.21
C GLU A 47 15.08 -0.07 -7.13
N ILE A 48 14.52 -0.14 -5.91
CA ILE A 48 13.08 0.05 -5.70
C ILE A 48 12.67 1.50 -6.02
N ALA A 49 13.47 2.48 -5.61
CA ALA A 49 13.23 3.89 -5.93
C ALA A 49 13.26 4.13 -7.45
N GLU A 50 14.21 3.54 -8.18
CA GLU A 50 14.30 3.64 -9.64
C GLU A 50 13.11 2.99 -10.34
N ILE A 51 12.67 1.81 -9.88
CA ILE A 51 11.46 1.15 -10.39
C ILE A 51 10.23 2.04 -10.17
N LEU A 52 10.08 2.61 -8.97
CA LEU A 52 8.97 3.51 -8.65
C LEU A 52 9.01 4.81 -9.47
N LEU A 53 10.20 5.32 -9.78
CA LEU A 53 10.35 6.51 -10.61
C LEU A 53 10.03 6.21 -12.09
N ALA A 54 10.46 5.04 -12.59
CA ALA A 54 10.30 4.66 -13.99
C ALA A 54 8.88 4.19 -14.33
N GLN A 55 8.25 3.45 -13.43
CA GLN A 55 6.94 2.80 -13.66
C GLN A 55 5.81 3.48 -12.90
N GLY A 56 6.13 4.45 -12.04
CA GLY A 56 5.18 5.01 -11.10
C GLY A 56 4.82 4.02 -10.00
N GLN A 57 3.75 4.34 -9.27
CA GLN A 57 3.21 3.47 -8.26
C GLN A 57 2.33 2.39 -8.91
N LEU A 58 2.87 1.21 -9.13
CA LEU A 58 2.13 0.09 -9.74
C LEU A 58 0.97 -0.43 -8.88
N ASN A 59 1.12 -0.39 -7.55
CA ASN A 59 0.12 -0.87 -6.62
C ASN A 59 -0.12 0.18 -5.52
N ALA A 60 -1.40 0.48 -5.27
CA ALA A 60 -1.81 1.35 -4.18
C ALA A 60 -1.33 0.80 -2.83
N LEU A 61 -0.84 1.68 -1.94
CA LEU A 61 -0.41 1.28 -0.60
C LEU A 61 -1.62 1.06 0.30
N GLN A 62 -1.59 0.01 1.12
CA GLN A 62 -2.62 -0.19 2.14
C GLN A 62 -2.27 0.59 3.40
N VAL A 63 -3.20 1.43 3.84
CA VAL A 63 -2.98 2.33 4.99
C VAL A 63 -4.11 2.23 5.99
N SER A 64 -3.84 2.34 7.29
CA SER A 64 -4.86 2.75 8.26
C SER A 64 -4.70 4.23 8.59
N ARG A 65 -5.82 4.96 8.61
CA ARG A 65 -5.83 6.33 9.09
C ARG A 65 -5.84 6.34 10.61
N ASN A 66 -4.97 7.14 11.21
CA ASN A 66 -5.04 7.49 12.62
C ASN A 66 -5.84 8.79 12.77
N CYS A 67 -7.07 8.68 13.31
CA CYS A 67 -7.98 9.82 13.44
C CYS A 67 -7.49 10.91 14.42
N GLU A 68 -6.66 10.55 15.41
CA GLU A 68 -6.15 11.50 16.40
C GLU A 68 -5.04 12.39 15.84
N THR A 69 -4.19 11.83 14.98
CA THR A 69 -3.02 12.53 14.40
C THR A 69 -3.24 13.00 12.97
N GLY A 70 -4.24 12.46 12.26
CA GLY A 70 -4.47 12.70 10.84
C GLY A 70 -3.41 12.08 9.91
N LEU A 71 -2.56 11.18 10.45
CA LEU A 71 -1.53 10.44 9.72
C LEU A 71 -2.07 9.09 9.23
N TYR A 72 -1.36 8.53 8.25
CA TYR A 72 -1.69 7.24 7.64
C TYR A 72 -0.56 6.25 7.85
N SER A 73 -0.85 5.16 8.55
CA SER A 73 0.09 4.07 8.81
C SER A 73 0.06 3.07 7.67
N VAL A 74 1.16 2.91 6.94
CA VAL A 74 1.30 1.89 5.89
C VAL A 74 1.39 0.51 6.54
N LYS A 75 0.40 -0.36 6.24
CA LYS A 75 0.31 -1.73 6.79
C LYS A 75 1.08 -2.75 5.96
N ASP A 76 0.96 -2.65 4.65
CA ASP A 76 1.62 -3.53 3.69
C ASP A 76 2.54 -2.71 2.79
N ASP A 77 3.71 -3.28 2.46
CA ASP A 77 4.76 -2.67 1.63
C ASP A 77 5.52 -1.47 2.23
N GLY A 78 5.96 -1.56 3.48
CA GLY A 78 6.85 -0.56 4.09
C GLY A 78 8.16 -0.32 3.31
N LEU A 79 8.59 -1.29 2.51
CA LEU A 79 9.75 -1.14 1.62
C LEU A 79 9.48 -0.16 0.47
N ARG A 80 8.26 -0.17 -0.09
CA ARG A 80 7.83 0.79 -1.13
C ARG A 80 7.76 2.20 -0.56
N LEU A 81 7.19 2.36 0.65
CA LEU A 81 7.20 3.64 1.34
C LEU A 81 8.62 4.17 1.55
N ARG A 82 9.58 3.32 1.95
CA ARG A 82 10.99 3.72 2.08
C ARG A 82 11.61 4.12 0.74
N GLY A 83 11.27 3.44 -0.36
CA GLY A 83 11.70 3.81 -1.70
C GLY A 83 11.19 5.20 -2.11
N LEU A 84 9.91 5.49 -1.83
CA LEU A 84 9.33 6.81 -2.04
C LEU A 84 10.00 7.89 -1.17
N GLN A 85 10.28 7.59 0.10
CA GLN A 85 11.03 8.49 0.98
C GLN A 85 12.46 8.73 0.49
N LYS A 86 13.11 7.71 -0.10
CA LYS A 86 14.42 7.87 -0.74
C LYS A 86 14.35 8.82 -1.94
N LEU A 87 13.32 8.70 -2.79
CA LEU A 87 13.11 9.62 -3.91
C LEU A 87 12.91 11.07 -3.45
N VAL A 88 12.24 11.30 -2.31
CA VAL A 88 12.15 12.64 -1.70
C VAL A 88 13.51 13.11 -1.23
N SER A 89 14.25 12.26 -0.51
CA SER A 89 15.60 12.57 -0.03
C SER A 89 16.57 12.88 -1.17
N ASP A 90 16.39 12.25 -2.33
CA ASP A 90 17.19 12.45 -3.54
C ASP A 90 16.68 13.62 -4.39
N GLY A 91 15.63 14.32 -3.95
CA GLY A 91 15.03 15.46 -4.65
C GLY A 91 14.35 15.10 -5.97
N LYS A 92 14.00 13.83 -6.18
CA LYS A 92 13.35 13.34 -7.41
C LYS A 92 11.85 13.57 -7.39
N ILE A 93 11.22 13.54 -6.21
CA ILE A 93 9.80 13.85 -6.00
C ILE A 93 9.65 14.79 -4.81
N MET A 94 8.53 15.52 -4.76
CA MET A 94 8.23 16.42 -3.65
C MET A 94 7.71 15.64 -2.42
N PRO A 95 7.91 16.14 -1.19
CA PRO A 95 7.41 15.48 0.02
C PRO A 95 5.88 15.44 0.12
N ASP A 96 5.17 16.31 -0.59
CA ASP A 96 3.71 16.34 -0.71
C ASP A 96 3.20 15.57 -1.93
N PHE A 97 4.08 14.84 -2.63
CA PHE A 97 3.71 14.11 -3.83
C PHE A 97 2.54 13.15 -3.54
N PRO A 98 1.48 13.16 -4.38
CA PRO A 98 0.28 12.37 -4.15
C PRO A 98 0.57 10.88 -4.39
N ILE A 99 0.38 10.07 -3.36
CA ILE A 99 0.57 8.61 -3.39
C ILE A 99 -0.81 7.94 -3.35
N GLU A 100 -1.04 7.03 -4.28
CA GLU A 100 -2.28 6.27 -4.35
C GLU A 100 -2.35 5.27 -3.19
N CYS A 101 -3.38 5.39 -2.37
CA CYS A 101 -3.54 4.60 -1.15
C CYS A 101 -4.95 4.00 -1.09
N ILE A 102 -5.05 2.82 -0.49
CA ILE A 102 -6.30 2.15 -0.13
C ILE A 102 -6.34 2.12 1.39
N GLU A 103 -7.35 2.78 1.97
CA GLU A 103 -7.54 2.77 3.41
C GLU A 103 -8.17 1.43 3.87
N VAL A 104 -7.67 0.86 4.96
CA VAL A 104 -8.09 -0.42 5.53
C VAL A 104 -8.27 -0.29 7.04
N ASP A 105 -9.40 -0.76 7.56
CA ASP A 105 -9.69 -0.79 8.99
C ASP A 105 -8.71 -1.70 9.76
N ASP A 106 -8.46 -1.40 11.04
CA ASP A 106 -7.53 -2.14 11.91
C ASP A 106 -7.97 -3.56 12.28
N GLU A 107 -9.24 -3.87 12.11
CA GLU A 107 -9.84 -5.13 12.52
C GLU A 107 -9.85 -6.23 11.45
N ASN A 108 -9.44 -5.98 10.20
CA ASN A 108 -9.37 -7.03 9.19
C ASN A 108 -8.42 -6.73 8.03
N ALA A 109 -7.27 -7.39 8.01
CA ALA A 109 -6.42 -7.52 6.81
C ALA A 109 -7.01 -8.52 5.79
N THR A 110 -8.33 -8.68 5.73
CA THR A 110 -9.00 -9.67 4.87
C THR A 110 -10.35 -9.11 4.46
N VAL A 111 -10.49 -8.72 3.19
CA VAL A 111 -11.73 -8.36 2.47
C VAL A 111 -12.70 -7.36 3.12
N PHE A 112 -12.43 -6.05 3.04
CA PHE A 112 -13.49 -5.07 3.33
C PHE A 112 -13.60 -3.93 2.32
N GLY A 113 -14.85 -3.62 1.97
CA GLY A 113 -15.29 -2.41 1.30
C GLY A 113 -15.83 -1.44 2.35
N PHE A 114 -15.68 -0.15 2.07
CA PHE A 114 -16.06 0.90 3.00
C PHE A 114 -17.55 0.89 3.28
N THR A 115 -17.91 0.64 4.54
CA THR A 115 -19.04 1.32 5.13
C THR A 115 -18.60 2.77 5.36
N LYS A 116 -19.52 3.73 5.23
CA LYS A 116 -19.24 5.14 5.56
C LYS A 116 -18.97 5.24 7.06
N ASN A 117 -17.72 5.08 7.44
CA ASN A 117 -17.25 5.35 8.78
C ASN A 117 -16.77 6.80 8.74
N THR A 118 -17.71 7.74 8.84
CA THR A 118 -17.37 9.06 9.35
C THR A 118 -16.76 8.85 10.74
N CYS A 119 -15.57 9.41 10.95
CA CYS A 119 -15.02 9.59 12.29
C CYS A 119 -16.06 10.22 13.23
#